data_AF-X0UHT3-F1
#
_entry.id   AF-X0UHT3-F1
#
_cell.length_a   1.000
_cell.length_b   1.000
_cell.length_c   1.000
_cell.angle_alpha   90.00
_cell.angle_beta   90.00
_cell.angle_gamma   90.00
#
_symmetry.space_group_name_H-M   'P 1'
#
loop_
_entity.id
_entity.type
_entity.pdbx_description
1 polymer ?
#
loop_
_entity_poly.entity_id
_entity_poly.type
_entity_poly.pdbx_seq_one_letter_code
_entity_poly.pdbx_strand_id
1 'polypeptide(L)'
;TALVQAAQHKELLAALTWRCGPGFAEQVTAVTIRRGMLVLQVRSAAPAQLYQLRIRWEQDILEVAQQHLPAAGIRDVRFVSSP
;
A
#
# COMPACT_ATOMS: atom_id res chain seq x y z
N THR A 1 20.52 -3.66 -8.38
CA THR A 1 19.71 -3.29 -7.20
C THR A 1 18.43 -2.54 -7.55
N ALA A 2 18.47 -1.50 -8.41
CA ALA A 2 17.26 -0.76 -8.81
C ALA A 2 16.20 -1.58 -9.59
N LEU A 3 16.63 -2.47 -10.50
CA LEU A 3 15.74 -3.38 -11.24
C LEU A 3 14.97 -4.35 -10.32
N VAL A 4 15.64 -4.86 -9.27
CA VAL A 4 15.03 -5.78 -8.29
C VAL A 4 13.98 -5.06 -7.45
N GLN A 5 14.25 -3.81 -7.06
CA GLN A 5 13.26 -2.98 -6.35
C GLN A 5 12.04 -2.66 -7.23
N ALA A 6 12.23 -2.37 -8.52
CA ALA A 6 11.12 -2.09 -9.43
C ALA A 6 10.23 -3.33 -9.66
N ALA A 7 10.83 -4.51 -9.81
CA ALA A 7 10.09 -5.77 -9.97
C ALA A 7 9.28 -6.12 -8.71
N GLN A 8 9.91 -6.07 -7.54
CA GLN A 8 9.26 -6.31 -6.24
C GLN A 8 8.13 -5.32 -5.97
N HIS A 9 8.30 -4.05 -6.35
CA HIS A 9 7.25 -3.04 -6.22
C HIS A 9 6.04 -3.35 -7.11
N LYS A 10 6.28 -3.78 -8.35
CA LYS A 10 5.22 -4.18 -9.28
C LYS A 10 4.47 -5.42 -8.80
N GLU A 11 5.18 -6.41 -8.28
CA GLU A 11 4.59 -7.63 -7.70
C GLU A 11 3.75 -7.31 -6.47
N LEU A 12 4.24 -6.46 -5.56
CA LEU A 12 3.47 -6.00 -4.40
C LEU A 12 2.17 -5.32 -4.84
N LEU A 13 2.24 -4.39 -5.80
CA LEU A 13 1.06 -3.69 -6.32
C LEU A 13 0.03 -4.66 -6.94
N ALA A 14 0.50 -5.65 -7.69
CA ALA A 14 -0.36 -6.67 -8.28
C ALA A 14 -1.05 -7.52 -7.20
N ALA A 15 -0.31 -7.96 -6.19
CA ALA A 15 -0.85 -8.72 -5.06
C ALA A 15 -1.87 -7.91 -4.25
N LEU A 16 -1.58 -6.64 -3.97
CA LEU A 16 -2.50 -5.74 -3.27
C LEU A 16 -3.78 -5.50 -4.07
N THR A 17 -3.67 -5.29 -5.38
CA THR A 17 -4.84 -5.11 -6.26
C THR A 17 -5.70 -6.36 -6.30
N TRP A 18 -5.08 -7.54 -6.38
CA TRP A 18 -5.81 -8.81 -6.34
C TRP A 18 -6.54 -9.03 -5.00
N ARG A 19 -5.87 -8.72 -3.88
CA ARG A 19 -6.41 -8.94 -2.53
C ARG A 19 -7.49 -7.92 -2.14
N CYS A 20 -7.25 -6.63 -2.40
CA CYS A 20 -8.11 -5.53 -1.99
C CYS A 20 -9.20 -5.17 -3.02
N GLY A 21 -9.12 -5.74 -4.22
CA GLY A 21 -10.08 -5.57 -5.30
C GLY A 21 -9.84 -4.32 -6.17
N PRO A 22 -10.65 -4.14 -7.24
CA PRO A 22 -10.45 -3.08 -8.23
C PRO A 22 -10.53 -1.66 -7.64
N GLY A 23 -11.38 -1.46 -6.62
CA GLY A 23 -11.48 -0.18 -5.93
C GLY A 23 -10.17 0.28 -5.27
N PHE A 24 -9.26 -0.65 -4.94
CA PHE A 24 -7.93 -0.29 -4.44
C PHE A 24 -7.07 0.37 -5.53
N ALA A 25 -7.01 -0.24 -6.72
CA ALA A 25 -6.22 0.29 -7.84
C ALA A 25 -6.75 1.63 -8.35
N GLU A 26 -8.05 1.90 -8.21
CA GLU A 26 -8.63 3.20 -8.54
C GLU A 26 -8.23 4.29 -7.55
N GLN A 27 -8.08 3.93 -6.26
CA GLN A 27 -7.80 4.87 -5.18
C GLN A 27 -6.31 5.15 -5.00
N VAL A 28 -5.46 4.13 -5.10
CA VAL A 28 -4.01 4.25 -4.83
C VAL A 28 -3.27 4.75 -6.06
N THR A 29 -2.53 5.84 -5.89
CA THR A 29 -1.74 6.51 -6.92
C THR A 29 -0.26 6.18 -6.81
N ALA A 30 0.24 5.93 -5.60
CA ALA A 30 1.61 5.48 -5.38
C ALA A 30 1.73 4.69 -4.08
N VAL A 31 2.78 3.86 -4.03
CA VAL A 31 3.15 3.07 -2.85
C VAL A 31 4.62 3.35 -2.56
N THR A 32 4.96 3.56 -1.29
CA THR A 32 6.34 3.81 -0.86
C THR A 32 6.59 3.16 0.48
N ILE A 33 7.79 2.62 0.69
CA ILE A 33 8.19 2.05 1.96
C ILE A 33 9.14 3.02 2.65
N ARG A 34 8.87 3.37 3.90
CA ARG A 34 9.72 4.23 4.73
C ARG A 34 9.83 3.68 6.13
N ARG A 35 11.04 3.28 6.54
CA ARG A 35 11.35 2.86 7.93
C ARG A 35 10.37 1.81 8.50
N GLY A 36 10.04 0.77 7.72
CA GLY A 36 9.10 -0.28 8.14
C GLY A 36 7.62 0.13 8.10
N MET A 37 7.29 1.23 7.41
CA MET A 37 5.93 1.69 7.15
C MET A 37 5.64 1.66 5.65
N LEU A 38 4.49 1.13 5.27
CA LEU A 38 3.98 1.22 3.92
C LEU A 38 3.09 2.47 3.79
N VAL A 39 3.49 3.41 2.96
CA VAL A 39 2.75 4.64 2.69
C VAL A 39 2.02 4.50 1.36
N LEU A 40 0.71 4.67 1.40
CA LEU A 40 -0.20 4.61 0.25
C LEU A 40 -0.69 6.02 -0.03
N GLN A 41 -0.28 6.56 -1.17
CA GLN A 41 -0.82 7.82 -1.67
C GLN A 41 -2.16 7.53 -2.35
N VAL A 42 -3.23 8.16 -1.89
CA VAL A 42 -4.58 7.96 -2.43
C VAL A 42 -5.15 9.24 -3.02
N ARG A 43 -6.08 9.11 -3.97
CA ARG A 43 -6.73 10.25 -4.63
C ARG A 43 -7.57 11.11 -3.68
N SER A 44 -8.09 10.52 -2.60
CA SER A 44 -8.92 11.24 -1.64
C SER A 44 -8.12 12.22 -0.77
N ALA A 45 -8.58 13.47 -0.69
CA ALA A 45 -8.09 14.50 0.22
C ALA A 45 -8.81 14.54 1.58
N ALA A 46 -9.97 13.87 1.72
CA ALA A 46 -10.81 14.01 2.91
C ALA A 46 -10.34 13.09 4.06
N PRO A 47 -10.11 13.61 5.29
CA PRO A 47 -9.66 12.78 6.42
C PRO A 47 -10.60 11.61 6.76
N ALA A 48 -11.91 11.82 6.67
CA ALA A 48 -12.90 10.77 6.91
C ALA A 48 -12.78 9.61 5.89
N GLN A 49 -12.49 9.93 4.64
CA GLN A 49 -12.27 8.92 3.60
C GLN A 49 -10.94 8.18 3.83
N LEU A 50 -9.86 8.87 4.21
CA LEU A 50 -8.60 8.21 4.59
C LEU A 50 -8.80 7.19 5.71
N TYR A 51 -9.59 7.56 6.72
CA TYR A 51 -9.93 6.65 7.83
C TYR A 51 -10.76 5.45 7.35
N GLN A 52 -11.73 5.66 6.47
CA GLN A 52 -12.52 4.56 5.88
C GLN A 52 -11.65 3.59 5.07
N LEU A 53 -10.73 4.10 4.25
CA LEU A 53 -9.80 3.27 3.48
C LEU A 53 -8.90 2.45 4.40
N ARG A 54 -8.45 3.06 5.50
CA ARG A 54 -7.67 2.38 6.54
C ARG A 54 -8.45 1.22 7.16
N ILE A 55 -9.66 1.45 7.67
CA ILE A 55 -10.51 0.38 8.22
C ILE A 55 -10.70 -0.74 7.19
N ARG A 56 -10.92 -0.37 5.93
CA ARG A 56 -11.26 -1.32 4.88
C ARG A 56 -10.11 -2.25 4.51
N TRP A 57 -8.88 -1.73 4.43
CA TRP A 57 -7.79 -2.48 3.78
C TRP A 57 -6.52 -2.63 4.62
N GLU A 58 -6.37 -1.96 5.77
CA GLU A 58 -5.11 -1.95 6.53
C GLU A 58 -4.58 -3.37 6.82
N GLN A 59 -5.43 -4.28 7.30
CA GLN A 59 -5.02 -5.64 7.63
C GLN A 59 -4.58 -6.44 6.39
N ASP A 60 -5.41 -6.45 5.34
CA ASP A 60 -5.10 -7.16 4.10
C ASP A 60 -3.79 -6.66 3.47
N ILE A 61 -3.57 -5.35 3.50
CA ILE A 61 -2.36 -4.72 2.96
C ILE A 61 -1.15 -5.12 3.80
N LEU A 62 -1.27 -5.12 5.13
CA LEU A 62 -0.18 -5.48 6.02
C LEU A 62 0.24 -6.94 5.83
N GLU A 63 -0.73 -7.86 5.71
CA GLU A 63 -0.47 -9.28 5.44
C GLU A 63 0.28 -9.47 4.12
N VAL A 64 -0.22 -8.88 3.03
CA VAL A 64 0.42 -8.98 1.71
C VAL A 64 1.82 -8.35 1.74
N ALA A 65 1.98 -7.19 2.37
CA ALA A 65 3.26 -6.51 2.45
C ALA A 65 4.30 -7.34 3.23
N GLN A 66 3.91 -8.00 4.31
CA GLN A 66 4.79 -8.86 5.09
C GLN A 66 5.16 -10.15 4.35
N GLN A 67 4.24 -10.72 3.56
CA GLN A 67 4.50 -11.91 2.74
C GLN A 67 5.45 -11.60 1.58
N HIS A 68 5.24 -10.49 0.88
CA HIS A 68 6.02 -10.13 -0.30
C HIS A 68 7.34 -9.42 0.03
N LEU A 69 7.40 -8.68 1.13
CA LEU A 69 8.58 -7.90 1.53
C LEU A 69 8.96 -8.12 3.00
N PRO A 70 9.24 -9.37 3.43
CA PRO A 70 9.56 -9.67 4.83
C PRO A 70 10.81 -8.91 5.30
N ALA A 71 11.80 -8.73 4.42
CA ALA A 71 13.04 -8.00 4.73
C ALA A 71 12.82 -6.49 4.94
N ALA A 72 11.69 -5.93 4.49
CA ALA A 72 11.37 -4.51 4.68
C ALA A 72 10.86 -4.20 6.11
N GLY A 73 10.53 -5.24 6.89
CA GLY A 73 10.10 -5.08 8.28
C GLY A 73 8.82 -4.24 8.43
N ILE A 74 7.88 -4.37 7.49
CA ILE A 74 6.66 -3.56 7.45
C ILE A 74 5.75 -3.96 8.61
N ARG A 75 5.43 -3.00 9.47
CA ARG A 75 4.60 -3.18 10.67
C ARG A 75 3.38 -2.27 10.72
N ASP A 76 3.34 -1.27 9.83
CA ASP A 76 2.32 -0.24 9.83
C ASP A 76 2.00 0.22 8.41
N VAL A 77 0.76 0.65 8.18
CA VAL A 77 0.24 1.12 6.89
C VAL A 77 -0.35 2.51 7.08
N ARG A 78 0.04 3.44 6.23
CA ARG A 78 -0.43 4.82 6.28
C ARG A 78 -1.04 5.26 4.97
N PHE A 79 -2.27 5.72 5.02
CA PHE A 79 -2.95 6.37 3.91
C PHE A 79 -2.68 7.88 3.98
N VAL A 80 -2.22 8.46 2.88
CA VAL A 80 -2.01 9.90 2.73
C VAL A 80 -2.63 10.36 1.43
N SER A 81 -3.15 11.58 1.40
CA SER A 81 -3.67 12.18 0.18
C SER A 81 -2.52 12.50 -0.78
N SER A 82 -2.75 12.26 -2.07
CA SER A 82 -1.93 12.88 -3.11
C SER A 82 -2.09 14.41 -3.01
N PRO A 83 -1.01 15.19 -3.15
CA PRO A 83 -1.13 16.62 -3.42
C PRO A 83 -1.91 16.88 -4.72
#